data_AF-A0A354I2V8-F1
#
_entry.id   AF-A0A354I2V8-F1
#
_cell.length_a   1.000
_cell.length_b   1.000
_cell.length_c   1.000
_cell.angle_alpha   90.00
_cell.angle_beta   90.00
_cell.angle_gamma   90.00
#
_symmetry.space_group_name_H-M   'P 1'
#
loop_
_entity.id
_entity.type
_entity.pdbx_description
1 polymer ?
#
loop_
_entity_poly.entity_id
_entity_poly.type
_entity_poly.pdbx_seq_one_letter_code
_entity_poly.pdbx_strand_id
1 'polypeptide(L)' 'MAGYRKLGRTSSQRKALLRNQVTNLLYHGKIVTTEAKAKEIRKIAESIIALGIRECNNYDMVKVTAKVARKDKDG' A
#
# COMPACT_ATOMS: atom_id res chain seq x y z
N MET A 1 -11.13 -13.01 -16.24
CA MET A 1 -10.09 -11.96 -16.11
C MET A 1 -9.01 -12.43 -15.16
N ALA A 2 -7.73 -12.41 -15.57
CA ALA A 2 -6.62 -12.87 -14.73
C ALA A 2 -6.34 -11.87 -13.58
N GLY A 3 -6.66 -12.26 -12.34
CA GLY A 3 -6.64 -11.37 -11.17
C GLY A 3 -5.27 -10.78 -10.81
N TYR A 4 -4.15 -11.44 -11.17
CA TYR A 4 -2.79 -10.95 -10.96
C TYR A 4 -1.77 -11.86 -11.65
N ARG A 5 -0.63 -11.32 -12.11
CA ARG A 5 0.44 -12.13 -12.72
C ARG A 5 1.25 -12.84 -11.63
N LYS A 6 1.49 -14.15 -11.78
CA LYS A 6 2.28 -14.93 -10.80
C LYS A 6 3.78 -14.61 -10.81
N LEU A 7 4.31 -14.10 -11.92
CA LEU A 7 5.72 -13.71 -12.10
C LEU A 7 6.74 -14.82 -11.73
N GLY A 8 6.32 -16.09 -11.82
CA GLY A 8 7.14 -17.26 -11.49
C GLY A 8 7.59 -17.31 -10.02
N ARG A 9 6.86 -16.69 -9.09
CA ARG A 9 7.26 -16.57 -7.67
C ARG A 9 6.14 -16.99 -6.73
N THR A 10 6.52 -17.41 -5.51
CA THR A 10 5.58 -17.61 -4.42
C THR A 10 4.92 -16.29 -4.03
N SER A 11 3.79 -16.35 -3.32
CA SER A 11 3.03 -15.16 -2.92
C SER A 11 3.87 -14.18 -2.08
N SER A 12 4.67 -14.69 -1.14
CA SER A 12 5.55 -13.90 -0.28
C SER A 12 6.64 -13.19 -1.08
N GLN A 13 7.36 -13.93 -1.92
CA GLN A 13 8.42 -13.38 -2.78
C GLN A 13 7.88 -12.35 -3.78
N ARG A 14 6.71 -12.62 -4.37
CA ARG A 14 6.05 -11.67 -5.28
C ARG A 14 5.70 -10.38 -4.57
N LYS A 15 5.15 -10.46 -3.35
CA LYS A 15 4.78 -9.28 -2.55
C LYS A 15 6.00 -8.45 -2.20
N ALA A 16 7.10 -9.08 -1.79
CA ALA A 16 8.36 -8.40 -1.50
C ALA A 16 8.94 -7.71 -2.74
N LEU A 17 8.98 -8.40 -3.89
CA LEU A 17 9.45 -7.83 -5.15
C LEU A 17 8.65 -6.59 -5.55
N LEU A 18 7.32 -6.70 -5.57
CA LEU A 18 6.45 -5.59 -6.01
C LEU A 18 6.59 -4.37 -5.08
N ARG A 19 6.68 -4.59 -3.76
CA ARG A 19 6.93 -3.50 -2.79
C ARG A 19 8.24 -2.80 -3.06
N ASN A 20 9.34 -3.54 -3.20
CA ASN A 20 10.65 -2.95 -3.46
C ASN A 20 10.67 -2.15 -4.77
N GLN A 21 10.04 -2.67 -5.83
CA GLN A 21 9.98 -1.95 -7.10
C GLN A 21 9.13 -0.68 -7.03
N VAL A 22 8.01 -0.71 -6.30
CA VAL A 22 7.18 0.49 -6.05
C VAL A 22 7.95 1.52 -5.22
N THR A 23 8.64 1.11 -4.16
CA THR A 23 9.47 2.00 -3.34
C THR A 23 10.56 2.66 -4.20
N ASN A 24 11.28 1.88 -5.01
CA ASN A 24 12.31 2.43 -5.89
C ASN A 24 11.73 3.38 -6.95
N LEU A 25 10.54 3.09 -7.49
CA LEU A 25 9.85 3.98 -8.43
C LEU A 25 9.51 5.33 -7.78
N LEU A 26 8.98 5.31 -6.56
CA LEU A 26 8.63 6.55 -5.84
C LEU A 26 9.87 7.34 -5.43
N TYR A 27 10.95 6.66 -5.04
CA TYR A 27 12.17 7.32 -4.58
C TYR A 27 13.00 7.92 -5.71
N HIS A 28 13.10 7.24 -6.85
CA HIS A 28 13.94 7.66 -7.98
C HIS A 28 13.16 8.31 -9.14
N GLY A 29 11.82 8.28 -9.10
CA GLY A 29 10.94 8.81 -10.15
C GLY A 29 10.89 7.97 -11.44
N LYS A 30 11.86 7.10 -11.70
CA LYS A 30 11.88 6.16 -12.82
C LYS A 30 12.61 4.87 -12.47
N ILE A 31 12.16 3.75 -13.03
CA ILE A 31 12.86 2.45 -12.95
C ILE A 31 12.78 1.72 -14.28
N VAL A 32 13.79 0.90 -14.58
CA VAL A 32 13.78 -0.02 -15.72
C VAL A 32 13.45 -1.42 -15.22
N THR A 33 12.43 -2.06 -15.80
CA THR A 33 11.97 -3.39 -15.41
C THR A 33 11.30 -4.09 -16.59
N THR A 34 10.92 -5.35 -16.45
CA THR A 34 10.20 -6.08 -17.50
C THR A 34 8.76 -5.60 -17.62
N GLU A 35 8.19 -5.67 -18.84
CA GLU A 35 6.83 -5.20 -19.12
C GLU A 35 5.78 -5.83 -18.18
N ALA A 36 5.89 -7.14 -17.94
CA ALA A 36 5.00 -7.86 -17.04
C ALA A 36 5.06 -7.33 -15.60
N LYS A 37 6.25 -6.98 -15.10
CA LYS A 37 6.41 -6.38 -13.76
C LYS A 37 5.89 -4.95 -13.74
N ALA A 38 6.18 -4.15 -14.77
CA ALA A 38 5.71 -2.77 -14.89
C ALA A 38 4.18 -2.67 -14.82
N LYS A 39 3.47 -3.56 -15.53
CA LYS A 39 2.00 -3.60 -15.50
C LYS A 39 1.41 -3.91 -14.10
N GLU A 40 2.12 -4.66 -13.26
CA GLU A 40 1.69 -4.93 -11.88
C GLU A 40 2.05 -3.78 -10.93
N ILE A 41 3.27 -3.22 -11.05
CA ILE A 41 3.73 -2.07 -10.26
C ILE A 41 2.79 -0.87 -10.46
N ARG A 42 2.39 -0.61 -11.71
CA ARG A 42 1.53 0.52 -12.08
C ARG A 42 0.25 0.57 -11.23
N LYS A 43 -0.47 -0.56 -11.12
CA LYS A 43 -1.71 -0.64 -10.33
C LYS A 43 -1.50 -0.30 -8.85
N ILE A 44 -0.37 -0.72 -8.29
CA ILE A 44 -0.03 -0.49 -6.88
C ILE A 44 0.39 0.97 -6.68
N ALA A 45 1.25 1.49 -7.55
CA ALA A 45 1.74 2.87 -7.47
C ALA A 45 0.60 3.89 -7.61
N GLU A 46 -0.29 3.71 -8.59
CA GLU A 46 -1.48 4.56 -8.77
C GLU A 46 -2.35 4.60 -7.51
N SER A 47 -2.58 3.44 -6.88
CA SER A 47 -3.36 3.34 -5.65
C SER A 47 -2.70 4.08 -4.48
N ILE A 48 -1.37 3.97 -4.33
CA ILE A 48 -0.62 4.67 -3.28
C ILE A 48 -0.65 6.17 -3.49
N ILE A 49 -0.47 6.64 -4.73
CA ILE A 49 -0.52 8.07 -5.05
C ILE A 49 -1.92 8.62 -4.76
N ALA A 50 -2.98 7.91 -5.15
CA ALA A 50 -4.35 8.31 -4.86
C ALA A 50 -4.63 8.42 -3.35
N LEU A 51 -4.14 7.46 -2.55
CA LEU A 51 -4.23 7.53 -1.09
C LEU A 51 -3.44 8.72 -0.52
N GLY A 52 -2.23 8.96 -1.03
CA GLY A 52 -1.41 10.10 -0.63
C GLY A 52 -2.08 11.45 -0.91
N ILE A 53 -2.73 11.59 -2.06
CA ILE A 53 -3.50 12.80 -2.43
C ILE A 53 -4.75 12.95 -1.56
N ARG A 54 -5.44 11.84 -1.25
CA ARG A 54 -6.61 11.87 -0.38
C ARG A 54 -6.25 12.33 1.03
N GLU A 55 -5.14 11.85 1.56
CA GLU A 55 -4.74 12.12 2.95
C GLU A 55 -4.03 13.47 3.11
N CYS A 56 -3.37 14.01 2.08
CA CYS A 56 -2.59 15.25 2.21
C CYS A 56 -3.42 16.48 2.60
N ASN A 57 -4.75 16.43 2.40
CA ASN A 57 -5.69 17.48 2.79
C ASN A 57 -6.68 17.04 3.88
N ASN A 58 -6.43 15.91 4.55
CA ASN A 58 -7.28 15.41 5.61
C ASN A 58 -6.96 16.15 6.93
N TYR A 59 -7.53 17.36 7.08
CA TYR A 59 -7.46 18.16 8.31
C TYR A 59 -8.58 17.80 9.30
N ASP A 60 -9.34 16.74 9.03
CA ASP A 60 -10.49 16.38 9.85
C ASP A 60 -10.00 15.99 11.25
N MET A 61 -10.46 16.75 12.25
CA MET A 61 -10.31 16.36 13.65
C MET A 61 -11.06 15.06 13.88
N VAL A 62 -10.34 13.95 13.88
CA VAL A 62 -10.90 12.67 14.32
C VAL A 62 -11.22 12.85 15.80
N LYS A 63 -12.51 12.93 16.14
CA LYS A 63 -12.96 12.74 17.52
C LYS A 63 -12.58 11.32 17.90
N VAL A 64 -11.39 11.16 18.49
CA VAL A 64 -10.99 9.91 19.12
C VAL A 64 -11.88 9.77 20.34
N THR A 65 -13.03 9.13 20.18
CA THR A 65 -13.78 8.56 21.30
C THR A 65 -12.93 7.44 21.84
N ALA A 66 -12.01 7.79 22.73
CA ALA A 66 -11.29 6.82 23.54
C ALA A 66 -12.35 5.92 24.19
N LYS A 67 -12.37 4.64 23.81
CA LYS A 67 -13.15 3.64 24.54
C LYS A 67 -12.51 3.52 25.91
N VAL A 68 -13.04 4.25 26.87
CA VAL A 68 -12.65 4.13 28.28
C VAL A 68 -12.91 2.67 28.69
N ALA A 69 -11.92 2.03 29.31
CA ALA A 69 -12.14 0.71 29.88
C ALA A 69 -13.27 0.80 30.91
N ARG A 70 -14.33 -0.01 30.74
CA ARG A 70 -15.27 -0.25 31.83
C ARG A 70 -14.52 -1.05 32.89
N LYS A 71 -14.30 -0.45 34.06
CA LYS A 71 -13.89 -1.20 35.24
C LYS A 71 -15.05 -2.07 35.70
N ASP A 72 -14.79 -3.35 35.91
CA ASP A 72 -15.70 -4.22 36.64
C ASP A 72 -15.80 -3.76 38.09
N LYS A 73 -16.86 -4.20 38.79
CA LYS A 73 -17.24 -3.72 40.13
C LYS A 73 -16.17 -3.88 41.22
N ASP A 74 -15.04 -4.51 40.92
CA ASP A 74 -13.95 -4.81 41.86
C ASP A 74 -12.61 -4.11 41.55
N GLY A 75 -12.57 -3.18 40.59
CA GLY A 75 -11.46 -2.23 40.42
C GLY A 75 -10.43 -2.56 39.35
#